data_AF-A0A662JX47-F1
#
_entry.id   AF-A0A662JX47-F1
#
_cell.length_a   1.000
_cell.length_b   1.000
_cell.length_c   1.000
_cell.angle_alpha   90.00
_cell.angle_beta   90.00
_cell.angle_gamma   90.00
#
_symmetry.space_group_name_H-M   'P 1'
#
loop_
_entity.id
_entity.type
_entity.pdbx_description
1 polymer ?
#
loop_
_entity_poly.entity_id
_entity_poly.type
_entity_poly.pdbx_seq_one_letter_code
_entity_poly.pdbx_strand_id
1 'polypeptide(L)'
;MKTYLTILICMLLSTTTVFSVAGEINKDKVEDETAYSNLSDVDWWPMFHHDLNHTGYSTSTTPPENDNLYWETTIGEMIGYSSPAVVDNKIYICNHGKIFCIDATDGSILWNYTTDGYIHASPAVTDNKV
;
A
#
# COMPACT_ATOMS: atom_id res chain seq x y z
N MET A 1 -27.73 16.22 38.51
CA MET A 1 -27.09 15.38 37.47
C MET A 1 -28.19 14.96 36.51
N LYS A 2 -28.70 15.75 35.55
CA LYS A 2 -28.09 16.47 34.41
C LYS A 2 -27.21 15.53 33.56
N THR A 3 -27.46 15.16 32.30
CA THR A 3 -28.53 15.46 31.32
C THR A 3 -28.41 14.43 30.16
N TYR A 4 -29.53 13.86 29.69
CA TYR A 4 -29.67 13.28 28.33
C TYR A 4 -30.26 14.35 27.42
N LEU A 5 -29.70 14.63 26.22
CA LEU A 5 -30.32 15.32 25.04
C LEU A 5 -29.20 15.79 24.08
N THR A 6 -29.29 15.95 22.75
CA THR A 6 -30.39 15.98 21.76
C THR A 6 -29.75 15.80 20.38
N ILE A 7 -30.46 15.17 19.44
CA ILE A 7 -30.20 15.23 17.99
C ILE A 7 -30.42 16.67 17.49
N LEU A 8 -29.52 17.21 16.65
CA LEU A 8 -29.82 18.42 15.88
C LEU A 8 -29.48 18.21 14.39
N ILE A 9 -30.53 17.87 13.63
CA ILE A 9 -30.61 18.07 12.19
C ILE A 9 -30.81 19.57 11.97
N CYS A 10 -29.96 20.20 11.15
CA CYS A 10 -30.11 21.59 10.76
C CYS A 10 -30.17 21.67 9.22
N MET A 11 -31.39 21.76 8.68
CA MET A 11 -31.68 22.35 7.36
C MET A 11 -32.51 23.63 7.58
N LEU A 12 -32.41 24.57 6.63
CA LEU A 12 -33.20 25.82 6.39
C LEU A 12 -32.42 27.10 6.75
N LEU A 13 -32.24 28.15 5.91
CA LEU A 13 -32.95 28.75 4.76
C LEU A 13 -31.91 29.54 3.89
N SER A 14 -31.88 29.54 2.55
CA SER A 14 -32.66 30.29 1.53
C SER A 14 -31.78 31.24 0.70
N THR A 15 -31.83 31.09 -0.63
CA THR A 15 -31.51 32.06 -1.73
C THR A 15 -30.10 32.70 -1.74
N THR A 16 -29.30 32.74 -2.80
CA THR A 16 -29.58 33.15 -4.20
C THR A 16 -28.34 32.90 -5.08
N THR A 17 -28.58 32.77 -6.39
CA THR A 17 -27.68 33.00 -7.54
C THR A 17 -26.47 32.09 -7.76
N VAL A 18 -26.59 31.32 -8.84
CA VAL A 18 -25.54 30.68 -9.63
C VAL A 18 -24.54 31.69 -10.19
N PHE A 19 -23.26 31.42 -9.99
CA PHE A 19 -22.19 31.70 -10.96
C PHE A 19 -21.31 30.46 -11.01
N SER A 20 -21.69 29.49 -11.84
CA SER A 20 -20.68 28.57 -12.37
C SER A 20 -20.10 29.28 -13.59
N VAL A 21 -18.86 29.76 -13.46
CA VAL A 21 -18.07 30.09 -14.64
C VAL A 21 -17.97 28.79 -15.43
N ALA A 22 -18.55 28.81 -16.63
CA ALA A 22 -18.24 27.85 -17.66
C ALA A 22 -16.80 28.11 -18.09
N GLY A 23 -15.86 27.56 -17.33
CA GLY A 23 -14.60 27.12 -17.90
C GLY A 23 -14.88 25.72 -18.41
N GLU A 24 -14.86 25.53 -19.73
CA GLU A 24 -14.67 24.20 -20.29
C GLU A 24 -13.49 23.56 -19.57
N ILE A 25 -13.76 22.54 -18.75
CA ILE A 25 -12.72 21.59 -18.43
C ILE A 25 -12.43 20.87 -19.74
N ASN A 26 -11.47 21.40 -20.49
CA ASN A 26 -10.77 20.63 -21.50
C ASN A 26 -10.41 19.31 -20.84
N LYS A 27 -10.89 18.21 -21.42
CA LYS A 27 -10.57 16.83 -21.03
C LYS A 27 -9.07 16.49 -21.24
N ASP A 28 -8.21 17.50 -21.28
CA ASP A 28 -6.79 17.39 -21.56
C ASP A 28 -5.93 17.47 -20.30
N LYS A 29 -6.53 17.48 -19.11
CA LYS A 29 -5.81 17.06 -17.91
C LYS A 29 -5.99 15.56 -17.75
N VAL A 30 -5.32 14.87 -18.66
CA VAL A 30 -4.90 13.47 -18.54
C VAL A 30 -4.35 13.31 -17.13
N GLU A 31 -5.03 12.53 -16.30
CA GLU A 31 -4.40 11.83 -15.18
C GLU A 31 -3.16 11.18 -15.79
N ASP A 32 -1.97 11.56 -15.34
CA ASP A 32 -0.72 11.10 -15.94
C ASP A 32 -0.52 9.60 -15.65
N GLU A 33 -1.27 8.77 -16.37
CA GLU A 33 -1.12 7.32 -16.47
C GLU A 33 0.19 6.93 -17.19
N THR A 34 1.03 7.91 -17.59
CA THR A 34 2.28 7.66 -18.32
C THR A 34 3.52 7.56 -17.45
N ALA A 35 3.41 7.80 -16.12
CA ALA A 35 4.51 7.63 -15.17
C ALA A 35 4.88 6.16 -14.86
N TYR A 36 4.08 5.19 -15.31
CA TYR A 36 4.37 3.74 -15.25
C TYR A 36 4.39 3.13 -16.66
N SER A 37 5.07 3.79 -17.60
CA SER A 37 5.29 3.24 -18.93
C SER A 37 6.22 2.03 -18.82
N ASN A 38 5.61 0.85 -18.85
CA ASN A 38 6.16 -0.50 -18.66
C ASN A 38 6.42 -0.90 -17.19
N LEU A 39 5.48 -1.63 -16.59
CA LEU A 39 5.69 -2.37 -15.33
C LEU A 39 6.89 -3.34 -15.38
N SER A 40 7.41 -3.66 -16.58
CA SER A 40 8.63 -4.47 -16.76
C SER A 40 9.92 -3.74 -16.39
N ASP A 41 9.91 -2.41 -16.32
CA ASP A 41 11.10 -1.59 -16.07
C ASP A 41 11.21 -1.17 -14.58
N VAL A 42 10.21 -1.53 -13.77
CA VAL A 42 10.23 -1.30 -12.33
C VAL A 42 11.10 -2.36 -11.67
N ASP A 43 12.06 -1.90 -10.87
CA ASP A 43 12.99 -2.74 -10.13
C ASP A 43 12.34 -3.33 -8.88
N TRP A 44 11.45 -4.31 -9.09
CA TRP A 44 10.78 -5.03 -8.02
C TRP A 44 11.75 -5.85 -7.16
N TRP A 45 11.31 -6.20 -5.96
CA TRP A 45 12.04 -7.07 -5.03
C TRP A 45 11.27 -8.39 -4.83
N PRO A 46 11.18 -9.26 -5.84
CA PRO A 46 10.26 -10.40 -5.82
C PRO A 46 10.65 -11.51 -4.85
N MET A 47 11.89 -11.54 -4.37
CA MET A 47 12.40 -12.64 -3.54
C MET A 47 13.54 -12.21 -2.62
N PHE A 48 13.97 -13.14 -1.76
CA PHE A 48 15.15 -12.95 -0.94
C PHE A 48 16.38 -12.58 -1.78
N HIS A 49 17.09 -11.53 -1.36
CA HIS A 49 18.23 -10.97 -2.07
C HIS A 49 17.93 -10.53 -3.52
N HIS A 50 16.71 -10.03 -3.75
CA HIS A 50 16.29 -9.29 -4.95
C HIS A 50 16.16 -10.14 -6.23
N ASP A 51 17.23 -10.79 -6.68
CA ASP A 51 17.31 -11.51 -7.94
C ASP A 51 17.78 -12.96 -7.80
N LEU A 52 17.77 -13.72 -8.91
CA LEU A 52 18.22 -15.11 -8.95
C LEU A 52 19.72 -15.29 -8.67
N ASN A 53 20.52 -14.22 -8.70
CA ASN A 53 21.94 -14.23 -8.33
C ASN A 53 22.14 -13.84 -6.85
N HIS A 54 21.07 -13.52 -6.13
CA HIS A 54 21.07 -13.09 -4.74
C HIS A 54 21.96 -11.87 -4.47
N THR A 55 21.91 -10.87 -5.35
CA THR A 55 22.74 -9.66 -5.23
C THR A 55 22.38 -8.80 -4.01
N GLY A 56 21.10 -8.81 -3.60
CA GLY A 56 20.61 -7.92 -2.54
C GLY A 56 20.72 -6.44 -2.89
N TYR A 57 20.66 -6.11 -4.18
CA TYR A 57 20.90 -4.77 -4.70
C TYR A 57 19.69 -4.29 -5.51
N SER A 58 19.22 -3.08 -5.24
CA SER A 58 18.17 -2.43 -6.03
C SER A 58 18.74 -1.26 -6.84
N THR A 59 18.28 -1.11 -8.08
CA THR A 59 18.54 0.05 -8.96
C THR A 59 17.59 1.21 -8.72
N SER A 60 16.58 1.05 -7.85
CA SER A 60 15.62 2.11 -7.52
C SER A 60 16.33 3.29 -6.83
N THR A 61 15.89 4.51 -7.16
CA THR A 61 16.39 5.71 -6.49
C THR A 61 15.85 5.77 -5.06
N THR A 62 16.72 6.07 -4.10
CA THR A 62 16.32 6.30 -2.70
C THR A 62 15.30 7.44 -2.63
N PRO A 63 14.22 7.31 -1.84
CA PRO A 63 13.33 8.43 -1.53
C PRO A 63 14.12 9.61 -0.95
N PRO A 64 13.60 10.85 -1.04
CA PRO A 64 14.20 11.99 -0.34
C PRO A 64 14.43 11.63 1.13
N GLU A 65 15.62 11.91 1.65
CA GLU A 65 15.91 11.72 3.08
C GLU A 65 14.95 12.57 3.90
N ASN A 66 13.87 11.93 4.34
CA ASN A 66 13.04 12.38 5.42
C ASN A 66 13.05 11.26 6.46
N ASP A 67 13.43 11.57 7.69
CA ASP A 67 13.44 10.58 8.79
C ASP A 67 12.01 10.27 9.28
N ASN A 68 11.01 10.46 8.41
CA ASN A 68 9.61 10.29 8.75
C ASN A 68 9.20 8.84 8.48
N LEU A 69 8.64 8.18 9.50
CA LEU A 69 7.90 6.94 9.31
C LEU A 69 6.73 7.19 8.36
N TYR A 70 6.71 6.53 7.19
CA TYR A 70 5.59 6.61 6.25
C TYR A 70 4.34 5.93 6.82
N TRP A 71 4.50 4.68 7.27
CA TRP A 71 3.46 3.89 7.93
C TRP A 71 4.08 2.71 8.68
N GLU A 72 3.31 2.09 9.58
CA GLU A 72 3.66 0.85 10.26
C GLU A 72 2.47 -0.12 10.29
N THR A 73 2.76 -1.42 10.21
CA THR A 73 1.75 -2.49 10.25
C THR A 73 2.15 -3.57 11.23
N THR A 74 1.30 -3.81 12.23
CA THR A 74 1.52 -4.87 13.21
C THR A 74 0.99 -6.21 12.70
N ILE A 75 1.88 -7.15 12.39
CA ILE A 75 1.56 -8.47 11.81
C ILE A 75 1.72 -9.64 12.79
N GLY A 76 1.37 -9.43 14.06
CA GLY A 76 1.52 -10.40 15.16
C GLY A 76 2.55 -9.96 16.19
N GLU A 77 2.63 -10.70 17.29
CA GLU A 77 3.46 -10.33 18.46
C GLU A 77 4.90 -10.87 18.39
N MET A 78 5.13 -11.90 17.58
CA MET A 78 6.43 -12.53 17.46
C MET A 78 7.17 -12.04 16.21
N ILE A 79 8.49 -11.87 16.34
CA ILE A 79 9.37 -11.45 15.25
C ILE A 79 9.65 -12.66 14.35
N GLY A 80 9.22 -12.59 13.10
CA GLY A 80 9.58 -13.57 12.08
C GLY A 80 11.01 -13.34 11.55
N TYR A 81 11.63 -14.39 11.00
CA TYR A 81 12.95 -14.31 10.36
C TYR A 81 12.88 -13.98 8.84
N SER A 82 11.68 -13.64 8.34
CA SER A 82 11.42 -13.43 6.92
C SER A 82 11.90 -12.07 6.46
N SER A 83 12.54 -12.03 5.28
CA SER A 83 12.66 -10.78 4.51
C SER A 83 11.36 -10.52 3.75
N PRO A 84 10.98 -9.27 3.47
CA PRO A 84 9.82 -8.99 2.63
C PRO A 84 10.13 -9.22 1.14
N ALA A 85 9.09 -9.51 0.36
CA ALA A 85 9.09 -9.41 -1.10
C ALA A 85 8.13 -8.29 -1.53
N VAL A 86 8.51 -7.51 -2.55
CA VAL A 86 7.75 -6.35 -3.03
C VAL A 86 7.54 -6.45 -4.54
N VAL A 87 6.29 -6.58 -4.97
CA VAL A 87 5.89 -6.67 -6.39
C VAL A 87 4.54 -5.97 -6.57
N ASP A 88 4.38 -5.19 -7.64
CA ASP A 88 3.12 -4.54 -8.02
C ASP A 88 2.43 -3.80 -6.85
N ASN A 89 3.22 -2.95 -6.16
CA ASN A 89 2.80 -2.16 -5.00
C ASN A 89 2.28 -2.97 -3.81
N LYS A 90 2.65 -4.25 -3.72
CA LYS A 90 2.27 -5.15 -2.61
C LYS A 90 3.52 -5.67 -1.92
N ILE A 91 3.46 -5.69 -0.59
CA ILE A 91 4.48 -6.25 0.28
C ILE A 91 3.98 -7.59 0.79
N TYR A 92 4.79 -8.63 0.60
CA TYR A 92 4.53 -9.97 1.08
C TYR A 92 5.52 -10.29 2.20
N ILE A 93 5.00 -10.79 3.31
CA ILE A 93 5.81 -11.12 4.48
C ILE A 93 5.24 -12.31 5.24
N CYS A 94 6.12 -13.18 5.73
CA CYS A 94 5.76 -14.36 6.48
C CYS A 94 6.02 -14.16 7.98
N ASN A 95 5.05 -14.52 8.83
CA ASN A 95 5.18 -14.52 10.28
C ASN A 95 4.48 -15.73 10.93
N HIS A 96 5.23 -16.57 11.64
CA HIS A 96 4.72 -17.69 12.46
C HIS A 96 3.59 -18.51 11.82
N GLY A 97 3.79 -18.92 10.57
CA GLY A 97 2.82 -19.75 9.85
C GLY A 97 1.73 -18.96 9.10
N LYS A 98 1.78 -17.62 9.13
CA LYS A 98 0.92 -16.76 8.32
C LYS A 98 1.71 -16.03 7.24
N ILE A 99 1.08 -15.86 6.09
CA ILE A 99 1.54 -15.01 4.98
C ILE A 99 0.62 -13.79 4.96
N PHE A 100 1.20 -12.60 4.89
CA PHE A 100 0.47 -11.34 4.79
C PHE A 100 0.78 -10.70 3.44
N CYS A 101 -0.25 -10.12 2.83
CA CYS A 101 -0.11 -9.18 1.73
C CYS A 101 -0.57 -7.81 2.21
N ILE A 102 0.32 -6.83 2.09
CA ILE A 102 0.17 -5.47 2.59
C ILE A 102 0.23 -4.51 1.40
N ASP A 103 -0.60 -3.49 1.40
CA ASP A 103 -0.51 -2.40 0.43
C ASP A 103 0.72 -1.52 0.76
N ALA A 104 1.62 -1.34 -0.21
CA ALA A 104 2.86 -0.60 0.02
C ALA A 104 2.65 0.91 0.21
N THR A 105 1.50 1.45 -0.19
CA THR A 105 1.18 2.88 -0.10
C THR A 105 0.77 3.30 1.31
N ASP A 106 -0.05 2.50 1.99
CA ASP A 106 -0.63 2.89 3.28
C ASP A 106 -0.42 1.87 4.42
N GLY A 107 0.17 0.71 4.14
CA GLY A 107 0.42 -0.34 5.13
C GLY A 107 -0.83 -1.16 5.49
N SER A 108 -1.95 -1.01 4.79
CA SER A 108 -3.15 -1.80 5.05
C SER A 108 -2.97 -3.27 4.66
N ILE A 109 -3.50 -4.19 5.47
CA ILE A 109 -3.47 -5.62 5.15
C ILE A 109 -4.56 -5.91 4.12
N LEU A 110 -4.16 -6.25 2.90
CA LEU A 110 -5.06 -6.62 1.81
C LEU A 110 -5.65 -8.02 2.04
N TRP A 111 -4.80 -8.96 2.45
CA TRP A 111 -5.21 -10.32 2.83
C TRP A 111 -4.15 -10.99 3.69
N ASN A 112 -4.54 -12.08 4.37
CA ASN A 112 -3.59 -13.00 5.00
C ASN A 112 -4.03 -14.46 4.79
N TYR A 113 -3.06 -15.37 4.83
CA TYR A 113 -3.26 -16.81 4.71
C TYR A 113 -2.56 -17.53 5.86
N THR A 114 -3.24 -18.47 6.52
CA THR A 114 -2.66 -19.29 7.59
C THR A 114 -2.32 -20.67 7.03
N THR A 115 -1.06 -21.06 7.16
CA THR A 115 -0.57 -22.40 6.81
C THR A 115 -0.70 -23.36 8.00
N ASP A 116 -0.59 -24.66 7.74
CA ASP A 116 -0.72 -25.70 8.78
C ASP A 116 0.50 -25.82 9.71
N GLY A 117 1.55 -25.02 9.49
CA GLY A 117 2.80 -25.09 10.26
C GLY A 117 3.56 -23.78 10.27
N TYR A 118 4.73 -23.78 10.91
CA TYR A 118 5.58 -22.60 10.94
C TYR A 118 6.23 -22.34 9.58
N ILE A 119 6.28 -21.07 9.20
CA ILE A 119 7.04 -20.60 8.04
C ILE A 119 8.33 -19.98 8.55
N HIS A 120 9.47 -20.56 8.15
CA HIS A 120 10.80 -20.04 8.43
C HIS A 120 11.47 -19.42 7.19
N ALA A 121 10.78 -19.43 6.04
CA ALA A 121 11.30 -18.95 4.76
C ALA A 121 10.78 -17.54 4.42
N SER A 122 11.54 -16.84 3.58
CA SER A 122 11.10 -15.61 2.92
C SER A 122 10.17 -15.93 1.73
N PRO A 123 9.16 -15.10 1.43
CA PRO A 123 8.31 -15.26 0.26
C PRO A 123 9.07 -15.06 -1.05
N ALA A 124 8.58 -15.71 -2.11
CA ALA A 124 9.01 -15.49 -3.48
C ALA A 124 7.77 -15.27 -4.35
N VAL A 125 7.73 -14.19 -5.11
CA VAL A 125 6.54 -13.75 -5.84
C VAL A 125 6.77 -13.84 -7.34
N THR A 126 5.87 -14.52 -8.04
CA THR A 126 5.86 -14.57 -9.52
C THR A 126 4.43 -14.80 -10.01
N ASP A 127 4.07 -14.22 -11.15
CA ASP A 127 2.74 -14.41 -11.78
C ASP A 127 1.56 -14.26 -10.80
N ASN A 128 1.61 -13.25 -9.90
CA ASN A 128 0.63 -13.02 -8.83
C ASN A 128 0.44 -14.19 -7.86
N LYS A 129 1.47 -15.01 -7.67
CA LYS A 129 1.52 -16.10 -6.69
C LYS A 129 2.66 -15.85 -5.73
N VAL A 130 2.47 -16.28 -4.48
CA VAL A 130 3.43 -16.23 -3.38
C VAL A 130 3.47 -17.57 -2.67
#